data_AF-A0AAU7GRI7-F1
#
_entry.id   AF-A0AAU7GRI7-F1
#
_cell.length_a   1.000
_cell.length_b   1.000
_cell.length_c   1.000
_cell.angle_alpha   90.00
_cell.angle_beta   90.00
_cell.angle_gamma   90.00
#
_symmetry.space_group_name_H-M   'P 1'
#
loop_
_entity.id
_entity.type
_entity.pdbx_description
1 polymer ?
#
loop_
_entity_poly.entity_id
_entity_poly.type
_entity_poly.pdbx_seq_one_letter_code
_entity_poly.pdbx_strand_id
1 'polypeptide(L)'
;MIKILVTGVFASGKTSFISLLKKELENNKKKVAFFSEVARECPFKLNHEQTITSTSWLVMRQIENEMIKLDSDYDFIIYDRGIPDIVAHAQLSEKKSDGYDFFVKQLERLGEESLKHFDFIFLSKRSNSMNIVTDSIRIDDSAYQRELEYVHIDYLKNTNSNFITLHEFNKDRIEQAMLLLV
;
A
#
# COMPACT_ATOMS: atom_id res chain seq x y z
N MET A 1 6.90 7.96 -17.75
CA MET A 1 6.48 6.80 -16.94
C MET A 1 5.82 7.32 -15.68
N ILE A 2 4.53 7.06 -15.51
CA ILE A 2 3.71 7.49 -14.37
C ILE A 2 3.76 6.40 -13.29
N LYS A 3 4.10 6.75 -12.06
CA LYS A 3 4.13 5.85 -10.90
C LYS A 3 2.88 5.99 -10.07
N ILE A 4 2.18 4.88 -9.87
CA ILE A 4 0.91 4.80 -9.14
C ILE A 4 1.12 3.92 -7.91
N LEU A 5 0.87 4.47 -6.73
CA LEU A 5 0.75 3.71 -5.49
C LEU A 5 -0.73 3.42 -5.21
N VAL A 6 -1.07 2.15 -4.97
CA VAL A 6 -2.37 1.77 -4.43
C VAL A 6 -2.17 1.24 -3.01
N THR A 7 -2.68 1.98 -2.02
CA THR A 7 -2.40 1.76 -0.60
C THR A 7 -3.69 1.59 0.21
N GLY A 8 -3.60 1.05 1.43
CA GLY A 8 -4.72 0.90 2.37
C GLY A 8 -4.84 -0.50 2.97
N VAL A 9 -5.86 -0.75 3.78
CA VAL A 9 -5.92 -1.99 4.60
C VAL A 9 -6.17 -3.26 3.80
N PHE A 10 -5.78 -4.42 4.35
CA PHE A 10 -6.07 -5.71 3.73
C PHE A 10 -7.58 -5.91 3.52
N ALA A 11 -7.97 -6.75 2.55
CA ALA A 11 -9.36 -7.03 2.19
C ALA A 11 -10.23 -5.79 1.79
N SER A 12 -9.61 -4.72 1.30
CA SER A 12 -10.31 -3.52 0.79
C SER A 12 -10.65 -3.56 -0.71
N GLY A 13 -10.33 -4.67 -1.39
CA GLY A 13 -10.50 -4.83 -2.84
C GLY A 13 -9.39 -4.20 -3.70
N LYS A 14 -8.22 -3.84 -3.11
CA LYS A 14 -7.06 -3.28 -3.86
C LYS A 14 -6.63 -4.16 -5.03
N THR A 15 -6.36 -5.44 -4.79
CA THR A 15 -5.87 -6.34 -5.83
C THR A 15 -6.85 -6.44 -7.00
N SER A 16 -8.15 -6.44 -6.73
CA SER A 16 -9.19 -6.41 -7.77
C SER A 16 -9.19 -5.08 -8.54
N PHE A 17 -9.09 -3.95 -7.83
CA PHE A 17 -8.98 -2.63 -8.47
C PHE A 17 -7.73 -2.52 -9.33
N ILE A 18 -6.56 -2.92 -8.84
CA ILE A 18 -5.30 -2.89 -9.58
C ILE A 18 -5.39 -3.75 -10.84
N SER A 19 -5.96 -4.96 -10.73
CA SER A 19 -6.15 -5.84 -11.89
C SER A 19 -7.03 -5.20 -12.97
N LEU A 20 -8.12 -4.54 -12.56
CA LEU A 20 -9.00 -3.83 -13.47
C LEU A 20 -8.33 -2.58 -14.08
N LEU A 21 -7.61 -1.80 -13.27
CA LEU A 21 -6.91 -0.59 -13.72
C LEU A 21 -5.83 -0.94 -14.74
N LYS A 22 -5.02 -1.97 -14.44
CA LYS A 22 -4.01 -2.49 -15.38
C LYS A 22 -4.65 -2.87 -16.71
N LYS A 23 -5.72 -3.68 -16.66
CA LYS A 23 -6.44 -4.12 -17.87
C LYS A 23 -6.96 -2.92 -18.67
N GLU A 24 -7.53 -1.92 -18.01
CA GLU A 24 -8.08 -0.75 -18.68
C GLU A 24 -6.99 0.11 -19.35
N LEU A 25 -5.86 0.32 -18.69
CA LEU A 25 -4.71 1.01 -19.26
C LEU A 25 -4.14 0.23 -20.47
N GLU A 26 -4.00 -1.09 -20.36
CA GLU A 26 -3.54 -1.95 -21.46
C GLU A 26 -4.50 -1.95 -22.65
N ASN A 27 -5.82 -1.93 -22.42
CA ASN A 27 -6.83 -1.76 -23.47
C ASN A 27 -6.66 -0.42 -24.21
N ASN A 28 -6.21 0.61 -23.50
CA ASN A 28 -5.84 1.92 -24.05
C ASN A 28 -4.41 1.94 -24.62
N LYS A 29 -3.85 0.76 -24.95
CA LYS A 29 -2.52 0.56 -25.56
C LYS A 29 -1.36 1.08 -24.73
N LYS A 30 -1.50 1.15 -23.41
CA LYS A 30 -0.43 1.53 -22.48
C LYS A 30 0.35 0.32 -22.02
N LYS A 31 1.67 0.45 -21.88
CA LYS A 31 2.54 -0.56 -21.27
C LYS A 31 2.56 -0.36 -19.75
N VAL A 32 2.14 -1.38 -18.99
CA VAL A 32 1.97 -1.29 -17.54
C VAL A 32 2.81 -2.32 -16.81
N ALA A 33 3.69 -1.87 -15.92
CA ALA A 33 4.39 -2.72 -14.97
C ALA A 33 3.62 -2.79 -13.64
N PHE A 34 3.77 -3.92 -12.94
CA PHE A 34 3.10 -4.16 -11.67
C PHE A 34 4.06 -4.79 -10.66
N PHE A 35 4.12 -4.21 -9.46
CA PHE A 35 4.84 -4.75 -8.31
C PHE A 35 3.86 -5.10 -7.19
N SER A 36 3.85 -6.38 -6.79
CA SER A 36 2.99 -6.89 -5.72
C SER A 36 3.53 -6.58 -4.32
N GLU A 37 2.67 -6.72 -3.31
CA GLU A 37 3.04 -6.53 -1.91
C GLU A 37 4.19 -7.45 -1.46
N VAL A 38 5.20 -6.88 -0.81
CA VAL A 38 6.38 -7.62 -0.30
C VAL A 38 6.07 -8.50 0.91
N ALA A 39 4.96 -8.25 1.61
CA ALA A 39 4.58 -8.99 2.81
C ALA A 39 4.43 -10.50 2.58
N ARG A 40 4.07 -10.91 1.35
CA ARG A 40 3.95 -12.33 0.96
C ARG A 40 5.26 -13.11 0.94
N GLU A 41 6.37 -12.40 0.82
CA GLU A 41 7.71 -12.99 0.77
C GLU A 41 8.43 -12.93 2.13
N CYS A 42 7.81 -12.29 3.14
CA CYS A 42 8.47 -12.06 4.41
C CYS A 42 8.64 -13.37 5.20
N PRO A 43 9.88 -13.75 5.60
CA PRO A 43 10.11 -14.97 6.37
C PRO A 43 9.80 -14.82 7.86
N PHE A 44 9.42 -13.62 8.31
CA PHE A 44 9.18 -13.28 9.70
C PHE A 44 7.68 -13.17 10.00
N LYS A 45 7.36 -13.15 11.30
CA LYS A 45 6.00 -12.88 11.76
C LYS A 45 5.58 -11.42 11.48
N LEU A 46 4.30 -11.27 11.12
CA LEU A 46 3.67 -10.02 10.71
C LEU A 46 2.47 -9.67 11.61
N ASN A 47 1.80 -8.55 11.31
CA ASN A 47 0.66 -8.01 12.06
C ASN A 47 1.01 -7.69 13.52
N HIS A 48 0.20 -8.15 14.48
CA HIS A 48 0.43 -7.98 15.93
C HIS A 48 1.82 -8.41 16.39
N GLU A 49 2.43 -9.39 15.69
CA GLU A 49 3.76 -9.92 16.02
C GLU A 49 4.92 -9.26 15.25
N GLN A 50 4.67 -8.18 14.53
CA GLN A 50 5.69 -7.48 13.73
C GLN A 50 6.77 -6.84 14.64
N THR A 51 8.05 -7.12 14.40
CA THR A 51 9.18 -6.58 15.17
C THR A 51 9.94 -5.53 14.36
N ILE A 52 10.94 -4.87 14.97
CA ILE A 52 11.88 -4.01 14.23
C ILE A 52 12.51 -4.78 13.06
N THR A 53 12.91 -6.03 13.28
CA THR A 53 13.54 -6.88 12.25
C THR A 53 12.61 -7.16 11.08
N SER A 54 11.37 -7.59 11.34
CA SER A 54 10.42 -7.87 10.25
C SER A 54 9.99 -6.60 9.53
N THR A 55 9.82 -5.49 10.26
CA THR A 55 9.56 -4.17 9.65
C THR A 55 10.73 -3.74 8.75
N SER A 56 11.96 -3.89 9.21
CA SER A 56 13.17 -3.50 8.46
C SER A 56 13.30 -4.33 7.18
N TRP A 57 13.01 -5.63 7.25
CA TRP A 57 12.97 -6.49 6.07
C TRP A 57 11.95 -6.01 5.04
N LEU A 58 10.71 -5.72 5.48
CA LEU A 58 9.66 -5.21 4.60
C LEU A 58 10.08 -3.91 3.91
N VAL A 59 10.65 -2.97 4.67
CA VAL A 59 11.11 -1.68 4.14
C VAL A 59 12.20 -1.87 3.09
N MET A 60 13.22 -2.68 3.38
CA MET A 60 14.33 -2.91 2.43
C MET A 60 13.84 -3.54 1.12
N ARG A 61 12.92 -4.52 1.21
CA ARG A 61 12.34 -5.15 0.02
C ARG A 61 11.41 -4.22 -0.75
N GLN A 62 10.65 -3.38 -0.05
CA GLN A 62 9.79 -2.39 -0.68
C GLN A 62 10.61 -1.32 -1.43
N ILE A 63 11.70 -0.83 -0.81
CA ILE A 63 12.65 0.08 -1.46
C ILE A 63 13.26 -0.58 -2.69
N GLU A 64 13.67 -1.84 -2.60
CA GLU A 64 14.19 -2.58 -3.75
C GLU A 64 13.18 -2.58 -4.90
N ASN A 65 11.91 -2.91 -4.63
CA ASN A 65 10.83 -2.86 -5.64
C ASN A 65 10.64 -1.45 -6.23
N GLU A 66 10.68 -0.40 -5.41
CA GLU A 66 10.54 1.00 -5.84
C GLU A 66 11.73 1.50 -6.68
N MET A 67 12.91 0.91 -6.47
CA MET A 67 14.15 1.23 -7.17
C MET A 67 14.39 0.40 -8.44
N ILE A 68 13.64 -0.68 -8.67
CA ILE A 68 13.78 -1.48 -9.89
C ILE A 68 13.67 -0.56 -11.11
N LYS A 69 14.75 -0.52 -11.90
CA LYS A 69 14.78 0.17 -13.17
C LYS A 69 14.01 -0.65 -14.19
N LEU A 70 12.88 -0.13 -14.62
CA LEU A 70 12.15 -0.65 -15.76
C LEU A 70 12.65 0.03 -17.04
N ASP A 71 12.54 -0.69 -18.15
CA ASP A 71 12.84 -0.14 -19.47
C ASP A 71 12.03 1.15 -19.72
N SER A 72 12.59 2.07 -20.50
CA SER A 72 11.97 3.37 -20.81
C SER A 72 10.60 3.28 -21.51
N ASP A 73 10.24 2.09 -21.95
CA ASP A 73 9.04 1.77 -22.71
C ASP A 73 7.77 1.68 -21.86
N TYR A 74 7.86 1.62 -20.52
CA TYR A 74 6.67 1.56 -19.68
C TYR A 74 6.00 2.93 -19.53
N ASP A 75 4.71 2.98 -19.82
CA ASP A 75 3.88 4.17 -19.61
C ASP A 75 3.54 4.33 -18.13
N PHE A 76 3.20 3.22 -17.45
CA PHE A 76 2.76 3.20 -16.06
C PHE A 76 3.47 2.12 -15.23
N ILE A 77 3.69 2.40 -13.95
CA ILE A 77 4.04 1.40 -12.93
C ILE A 77 3.00 1.47 -11.82
N ILE A 78 2.44 0.32 -11.43
CA ILE A 78 1.51 0.21 -10.32
C ILE A 78 2.14 -0.60 -9.18
N TYR A 79 2.10 -0.04 -7.97
CA TYR A 79 2.58 -0.67 -6.74
C TYR A 79 1.38 -1.06 -5.85
N ASP A 80 1.25 -2.36 -5.53
CA ASP A 80 0.31 -2.84 -4.51
C ASP A 80 0.98 -2.70 -3.13
N ARG A 81 0.61 -1.62 -2.43
CA ARG A 81 1.21 -1.13 -1.18
C ARG A 81 2.57 -0.46 -1.33
N GLY A 82 2.89 0.36 -0.33
CA GLY A 82 4.15 1.07 -0.19
C GLY A 82 4.62 1.13 1.26
N ILE A 83 5.71 1.86 1.49
CA ILE A 83 6.19 2.17 2.85
C ILE A 83 5.10 2.72 3.79
N PRO A 84 4.13 3.59 3.39
CA PRO A 84 3.00 3.98 4.25
C PRO A 84 2.21 2.80 4.86
N ASP A 85 2.02 1.71 4.11
CA ASP A 85 1.35 0.52 4.65
C ASP A 85 2.16 -0.13 5.76
N ILE A 86 3.49 -0.17 5.60
CA ILE A 86 4.42 -0.74 6.58
C ILE A 86 4.46 0.12 7.84
N VAL A 87 4.45 1.45 7.70
CA VAL A 87 4.37 2.41 8.83
C VAL A 87 3.14 2.12 9.68
N ALA A 88 1.96 2.01 9.06
CA ALA A 88 0.71 1.79 9.78
C ALA A 88 0.73 0.48 10.58
N HIS A 89 1.29 -0.59 10.02
CA HIS A 89 1.47 -1.85 10.73
C HIS A 89 2.46 -1.74 11.90
N ALA A 90 3.57 -1.00 11.72
CA ALA A 90 4.55 -0.81 12.78
C ALA A 90 3.97 0.00 13.96
N GLN A 91 3.15 1.02 13.70
CA GLN A 91 2.50 1.80 14.76
C GLN A 91 1.57 0.95 15.64
N LEU A 92 0.98 -0.11 15.08
CA LEU A 92 0.06 -1.02 15.77
C LEU A 92 0.70 -2.29 16.33
N SER A 93 2.01 -2.47 16.20
CA SER A 93 2.65 -3.67 16.73
C SER A 93 2.58 -3.72 18.27
N GLU A 94 2.29 -4.92 18.78
CA GLU A 94 2.32 -5.23 20.21
C GLU A 94 3.74 -5.55 20.70
N LYS A 95 4.67 -5.86 19.79
CA LYS A 95 6.05 -6.26 20.10
C LYS A 95 7.01 -5.07 20.10
N LYS A 96 6.81 -4.17 21.07
CA LYS A 96 7.68 -3.00 21.27
C LYS A 96 8.88 -3.37 22.15
N SER A 97 10.07 -3.26 21.57
CA SER A 97 11.36 -3.36 22.28
C SER A 97 11.90 -1.96 22.61
N ASP A 98 13.00 -1.89 23.36
CA ASP A 98 13.72 -0.63 23.56
C ASP A 98 14.07 0.02 22.20
N GLY A 99 13.81 1.33 22.10
CA GLY A 99 14.03 2.09 20.87
C GLY A 99 12.96 1.94 19.78
N TYR A 100 11.90 1.16 20.00
CA TYR A 100 10.85 0.95 19.00
C TYR A 100 10.18 2.25 18.57
N ASP A 101 9.84 3.14 19.51
CA ASP A 101 9.20 4.42 19.19
C ASP A 101 10.11 5.33 18.35
N PHE A 102 11.42 5.32 18.63
CA PHE A 102 12.39 6.06 17.82
C PHE A 102 12.49 5.47 16.41
N PHE A 103 12.48 4.14 16.29
CA PHE A 103 12.48 3.43 15.02
C PHE A 103 11.23 3.77 14.18
N VAL A 104 10.04 3.71 14.78
CA VAL A 104 8.78 4.08 14.10
C VAL A 104 8.82 5.53 13.62
N LYS A 105 9.34 6.46 14.43
CA LYS A 105 9.49 7.87 14.02
C LYS A 105 10.44 8.06 12.83
N GLN A 106 11.51 7.28 12.72
CA GLN A 106 12.37 7.33 11.53
C GLN A 106 11.66 6.70 10.32
N LEU A 107 10.91 5.63 10.53
CA LEU A 107 10.14 4.96 9.50
C LEU A 107 9.04 5.88 8.92
N GLU A 108 8.35 6.64 9.76
CA GLU A 108 7.37 7.67 9.34
C GLU A 108 8.01 8.70 8.40
N ARG A 109 9.22 9.20 8.73
CA ARG A 109 9.93 10.15 7.86
C ARG A 109 10.30 9.53 6.51
N LEU A 110 10.74 8.28 6.52
CA LEU A 110 11.05 7.54 5.30
C LEU A 110 9.80 7.31 4.45
N GLY A 111 8.69 6.95 5.07
CA GLY A 111 7.42 6.77 4.38
C GLY A 111 6.93 8.07 3.75
N GLU A 112 7.04 9.21 4.44
CA GLU A 112 6.69 10.52 3.89
C GLU A 112 7.55 10.84 2.67
N GLU A 113 8.85 10.57 2.73
CA GLU A 113 9.75 10.81 1.61
C GLU A 113 9.43 9.88 0.42
N SER A 114 9.15 8.59 0.67
CA SER A 114 8.78 7.62 -0.38
C SER A 114 7.52 8.03 -1.14
N LEU A 115 6.53 8.62 -0.45
CA LEU A 115 5.30 9.08 -1.10
C LEU A 115 5.56 10.11 -2.22
N LYS A 116 6.64 10.90 -2.14
CA LYS A 116 7.00 11.91 -3.16
C LYS A 116 7.44 11.29 -4.50
N HIS A 117 7.71 9.99 -4.53
CA HIS A 117 8.12 9.27 -5.74
C HIS A 117 6.94 8.80 -6.60
N PHE A 118 5.71 8.96 -6.13
CA PHE A 118 4.51 8.55 -6.86
C PHE A 118 3.79 9.78 -7.42
N ASP A 119 3.36 9.69 -8.68
CA ASP A 119 2.55 10.71 -9.33
C ASP A 119 1.10 10.65 -8.84
N PHE A 120 0.60 9.44 -8.56
CA PHE A 120 -0.72 9.20 -8.02
C PHE A 120 -0.68 8.22 -6.85
N ILE A 121 -1.36 8.59 -5.76
CA ILE A 121 -1.55 7.75 -4.58
C ILE A 121 -3.05 7.51 -4.42
N PHE A 122 -3.49 6.28 -4.65
CA PHE A 122 -4.88 5.86 -4.45
C PHE A 122 -5.03 5.12 -3.13
N LEU A 123 -5.85 5.67 -2.24
CA LEU A 123 -6.20 5.06 -0.96
C LEU A 123 -7.47 4.22 -1.10
N SER A 124 -7.35 2.91 -0.88
CA SER A 124 -8.47 1.98 -0.81
C SER A 124 -8.91 1.77 0.63
N LYS A 125 -10.15 2.15 0.93
CA LYS A 125 -10.78 1.96 2.24
C LYS A 125 -11.44 0.60 2.37
N ARG A 126 -11.57 0.11 3.60
CA ARG A 126 -12.32 -1.08 3.97
C ARG A 126 -13.75 -0.96 3.44
N SER A 127 -14.24 -2.02 2.81
CA SER A 127 -15.67 -2.13 2.50
C SER A 127 -16.36 -2.91 3.62
N ASN A 128 -17.53 -2.44 4.04
CA ASN A 128 -18.39 -3.18 4.97
C ASN A 128 -19.11 -4.35 4.28
N SER A 129 -19.05 -4.45 2.95
CA SER A 129 -19.75 -5.48 2.17
C SER A 129 -18.87 -6.66 1.75
N MET A 130 -17.55 -6.58 2.00
CA MET A 130 -16.61 -7.65 1.66
C MET A 130 -16.24 -8.46 2.91
N ASN A 131 -16.32 -9.78 2.80
CA ASN A 131 -15.81 -10.69 3.82
C ASN A 131 -14.28 -10.75 3.78
N ILE A 132 -13.64 -10.75 4.96
CA ILE A 132 -12.21 -11.00 5.07
C ILE A 132 -11.99 -12.49 4.77
N VAL A 133 -11.37 -12.78 3.63
CA VAL A 133 -10.86 -14.13 3.36
C VAL A 133 -9.49 -14.24 4.03
N THR A 134 -9.42 -15.02 5.10
CA THR A 134 -8.18 -15.31 5.84
C THR A 134 -7.19 -16.06 4.98
N ASP A 135 -5.91 -15.69 5.04
CA ASP A 135 -4.79 -16.40 4.41
C ASP A 135 -3.56 -16.35 5.33
N SER A 136 -2.36 -16.66 4.83
CA SER A 136 -1.12 -16.64 5.63
C SER A 136 -0.74 -15.24 6.16
N ILE A 137 -1.40 -14.18 5.69
CA ILE A 137 -1.14 -12.77 6.06
C ILE A 137 -2.40 -12.13 6.64
N ARG A 138 -3.56 -12.41 6.06
CA ARG A 138 -4.85 -11.86 6.45
C ARG A 138 -5.40 -12.61 7.65
N ILE A 139 -5.52 -11.88 8.75
CA ILE A 139 -6.15 -12.35 9.97
C ILE A 139 -7.65 -12.01 9.98
N ASP A 140 -8.46 -12.86 10.60
CA ASP A 140 -9.88 -12.59 10.83
C ASP A 140 -10.06 -11.66 12.05
N ASP A 141 -9.50 -10.45 11.93
CA ASP A 141 -9.53 -9.45 12.97
C ASP A 141 -10.02 -8.12 12.40
N SER A 142 -11.34 -7.99 12.36
CA SER A 142 -12.01 -6.77 11.87
C SER A 142 -11.73 -5.54 12.73
N ALA A 143 -11.40 -5.73 14.01
CA ALA A 143 -11.05 -4.63 14.91
C ALA A 143 -9.67 -4.08 14.53
N TYR A 144 -8.68 -4.96 14.41
CA TYR A 144 -7.35 -4.61 13.92
C TYR A 144 -7.39 -4.00 12.52
N GLN A 145 -8.18 -4.54 11.60
CA GLN A 145 -8.35 -3.97 10.26
C GLN A 145 -8.86 -2.52 10.31
N ARG A 146 -9.83 -2.24 11.18
CA ARG A 146 -10.40 -0.89 11.36
C ARG A 146 -9.38 0.06 11.99
N GLU A 147 -8.66 -0.41 12.99
CA GLU A 147 -7.61 0.38 13.64
C GLU A 147 -6.47 0.70 12.68
N LEU A 148 -6.03 -0.28 11.90
CA LEU A 148 -5.04 -0.12 10.85
C LEU A 148 -5.49 0.91 9.81
N GLU A 149 -6.78 0.90 9.43
CA GLU A 149 -7.33 1.89 8.50
C GLU A 149 -7.25 3.29 9.09
N TYR A 150 -7.65 3.45 10.35
CA TYR A 150 -7.59 4.73 11.04
C TYR A 150 -6.16 5.27 11.09
N VAL A 151 -5.22 4.45 11.58
CA VAL A 151 -3.81 4.82 11.71
C VAL A 151 -3.18 5.14 10.36
N HIS A 152 -3.46 4.33 9.35
CA HIS A 152 -2.95 4.56 7.99
C HIS A 152 -3.46 5.89 7.41
N ILE A 153 -4.76 6.16 7.53
CA ILE A 153 -5.36 7.40 7.03
C ILE A 153 -4.81 8.61 7.80
N ASP A 154 -4.68 8.51 9.12
CA ASP A 154 -4.13 9.58 9.94
C ASP A 154 -2.69 9.89 9.53
N TYR A 155 -1.86 8.85 9.37
CA TYR A 155 -0.50 8.98 8.87
C TYR A 155 -0.45 9.69 7.50
N LEU A 156 -1.25 9.24 6.51
CA LEU A 156 -1.29 9.87 5.19
C LEU A 156 -1.77 11.34 5.22
N LYS A 157 -2.70 11.70 6.12
CA LYS A 157 -3.16 13.09 6.26
C LYS A 157 -2.12 14.00 6.89
N ASN A 158 -1.24 13.44 7.70
CA ASN A 158 -0.16 14.15 8.38
C ASN A 158 1.12 14.23 7.53
N THR A 159 1.14 13.66 6.32
CA THR A 159 2.21 13.87 5.35
C THR A 159 1.86 15.02 4.40
N ASN A 160 2.88 15.58 3.73
CA ASN A 160 2.69 16.61 2.70
C ASN A 160 2.28 16.02 1.32
N SER A 161 1.74 14.80 1.27
CA SER A 161 1.43 14.10 0.02
C SER A 161 -0.05 14.16 -0.31
N ASN A 162 -0.36 14.40 -1.59
CA ASN A 162 -1.72 14.32 -2.09
C ASN A 162 -2.11 12.87 -2.36
N PHE A 163 -3.24 12.43 -1.80
CA PHE A 163 -3.81 11.11 -2.09
C PHE A 163 -5.29 11.21 -2.43
N ILE A 164 -5.76 10.28 -3.26
CA ILE A 164 -7.13 10.19 -3.72
C ILE A 164 -7.78 9.00 -3.02
N THR A 165 -8.82 9.28 -2.23
CA THR A 165 -9.64 8.19 -1.68
C THR A 165 -10.49 7.59 -2.79
N LEU A 166 -10.34 6.29 -3.01
CA LEU A 166 -11.12 5.53 -3.96
C LEU A 166 -12.58 5.36 -3.50
N HIS A 167 -13.50 5.38 -4.46
CA HIS A 167 -14.90 4.99 -4.22
C HIS A 167 -15.04 3.54 -3.74
N GLU A 168 -16.22 3.15 -3.25
CA GLU A 168 -16.42 1.79 -2.71
C GLU A 168 -16.42 0.73 -3.83
N PHE A 169 -17.17 0.96 -4.91
CA PHE A 169 -17.39 -0.03 -5.96
C PHE A 169 -16.35 0.06 -7.09
N ASN A 170 -15.92 -1.10 -7.59
CA ASN A 170 -14.85 -1.17 -8.59
C ASN A 170 -15.13 -0.38 -9.87
N LYS A 171 -16.39 -0.33 -10.33
CA LYS A 171 -16.76 0.45 -11.51
C LYS A 171 -16.41 1.93 -11.31
N ASP A 172 -16.86 2.49 -10.20
CA ASP A 172 -16.65 3.90 -9.86
C ASP A 172 -15.17 4.19 -9.57
N ARG A 173 -14.45 3.24 -8.95
CA ARG A 173 -13.00 3.34 -8.74
C ARG A 173 -12.24 3.49 -10.06
N ILE A 174 -12.60 2.69 -11.06
CA ILE A 174 -11.94 2.72 -12.37
C ILE A 174 -12.27 3.99 -13.12
N GLU A 175 -13.53 4.41 -13.14
CA GLU A 175 -13.94 5.68 -13.74
C GLU A 175 -13.17 6.86 -13.10
N GLN A 176 -13.13 6.92 -11.77
CA GLN A 176 -12.37 7.92 -11.01
C GLN A 176 -10.88 7.92 -11.36
N ALA A 177 -10.24 6.74 -11.42
CA ALA A 177 -8.82 6.64 -11.74
C ALA A 177 -8.53 7.03 -13.20
N MET A 178 -9.36 6.58 -14.15
CA MET A 178 -9.14 6.85 -15.57
C MET A 178 -9.32 8.32 -15.91
N LEU A 179 -10.24 9.04 -15.27
CA LEU A 179 -10.41 10.50 -15.41
C LEU A 179 -9.15 11.31 -15.05
N LEU A 180 -8.25 10.73 -14.26
CA LEU A 180 -7.02 11.37 -13.83
C LEU A 180 -5.80 10.96 -14.66
N LEU A 181 -5.85 9.77 -15.27
CA LEU A 181 -4.72 9.15 -15.94
C LEU A 181 -4.75 9.31 -17.47
N VAL A 182 -5.91 9.64 -18.06
CA VAL A 182 -6.16 9.76 -19.50
C VAL A 182 -6.99 11.00 -19.78
#